data_AF-A0A9Q9BY84-F1
#
_entry.id   AF-A0A9Q9BY84-F1
#
_cell.length_a   1.000
_cell.length_b   1.000
_cell.length_c   1.000
_cell.angle_alpha   90.00
_cell.angle_beta   90.00
_cell.angle_gamma   90.00
#
_symmetry.space_group_name_H-M   'P 1'
#
loop_
_entity.id
_entity.type
_entity.pdbx_description
1 polymer ?
#
loop_
_entity_poly.entity_id
_entity_poly.type
_entity_poly.pdbx_seq_one_letter_code
_entity_poly.pdbx_strand_id
1 'polypeptide(L)'
;MNDEKILNFIVDLLKKQNFSLNNKNKDGRINSANSESIIIKQIADNDEFKQFLTKNNLIAKIPNIREWYDFLIFNEDNTFFVLST
;
A
#
# COMPACT_ATOMS: atom_id res chain seq x y z
N MET A 1 4.50 2.98 -17.76
CA MET A 1 4.66 1.66 -17.13
C MET A 1 3.27 1.05 -16.97
N ASN A 2 3.09 -0.26 -17.13
CA ASN A 2 1.75 -0.88 -17.07
C ASN A 2 1.33 -1.07 -15.60
N ASP A 3 0.15 -0.57 -15.23
CA ASP A 3 -0.51 -0.60 -13.91
C ASP A 3 -0.48 -2.01 -13.31
N GLU A 4 -0.66 -3.01 -14.17
CA GLU A 4 -0.64 -4.43 -13.83
C GLU A 4 0.70 -4.88 -13.20
N LYS A 5 1.84 -4.33 -13.65
CA LYS A 5 3.15 -4.66 -13.07
C LYS A 5 3.29 -4.14 -11.64
N ILE A 6 2.74 -2.96 -11.38
CA ILE A 6 2.78 -2.33 -10.05
C ILE A 6 1.88 -3.12 -9.09
N LEU A 7 0.67 -3.43 -9.53
CA LEU A 7 -0.28 -4.24 -8.75
C LEU A 7 0.31 -5.62 -8.42
N ASN A 8 0.85 -6.33 -9.41
CA ASN A 8 1.46 -7.64 -9.19
C ASN A 8 2.62 -7.58 -8.19
N PHE A 9 3.45 -6.54 -8.26
CA PHE A 9 4.54 -6.34 -7.31
C PHE A 9 4.03 -6.13 -5.88
N ILE A 10 2.99 -5.30 -5.70
CA ILE A 10 2.37 -5.07 -4.39
C ILE A 10 1.75 -6.37 -3.86
N VAL A 11 1.05 -7.12 -4.71
CA VAL A 11 0.46 -8.42 -4.34
C VAL A 11 1.54 -9.42 -3.92
N ASP A 12 2.67 -9.46 -4.60
CA ASP A 12 3.76 -10.36 -4.24
C ASP A 12 4.46 -9.95 -2.94
N LEU A 13 4.60 -8.65 -2.68
CA LEU A 13 5.03 -8.13 -1.38
C LEU A 13 4.07 -8.55 -0.28
N LEU A 14 2.76 -8.42 -0.52
CA LEU A 14 1.72 -8.79 0.42
C LEU A 14 1.77 -10.27 0.79
N LYS A 15 2.02 -11.15 -0.20
CA LYS A 15 2.14 -12.61 0.02
C LYS A 15 3.39 -12.99 0.82
N LYS A 16 4.49 -12.25 0.65
CA LYS A 16 5.74 -12.51 1.38
C LYS A 16 5.67 -12.07 2.84
N GLN A 17 4.90 -11.02 3.13
CA GLN A 17 4.79 -10.50 4.49
C GLN A 17 3.72 -11.24 5.28
N ASN A 18 4.09 -11.77 6.44
CA ASN A 18 3.17 -12.40 7.37
C ASN A 18 2.56 -11.32 8.28
N PHE A 19 1.58 -10.57 7.75
CA PHE A 19 0.92 -9.50 8.50
C PHE A 19 0.19 -10.07 9.72
N SER A 20 0.74 -9.85 10.91
CA SER A 20 0.06 -10.20 12.15
C SER A 20 -1.02 -9.16 12.44
N LEU A 21 -2.28 -9.49 12.12
CA LEU A 21 -3.45 -8.67 12.44
C LEU A 21 -3.83 -8.80 13.93
N ASN A 22 -2.94 -8.38 14.82
CA ASN A 22 -3.13 -8.54 16.27
C ASN A 22 -3.99 -7.44 16.93
N ASN A 23 -4.81 -6.73 16.17
CA ASN A 23 -5.74 -5.72 16.70
C ASN A 23 -7.12 -6.32 17.02
N LYS A 24 -7.17 -7.23 18.00
CA LYS A 24 -8.43 -7.53 18.68
C LYS A 24 -8.72 -6.40 19.65
N ASN A 25 -9.78 -5.66 19.41
CA ASN A 25 -10.35 -4.79 20.44
C ASN A 25 -10.80 -5.65 21.64
N LYS A 26 -11.01 -5.03 22.81
CA LYS A 26 -11.48 -5.74 24.02
C LYS A 26 -12.80 -6.51 23.82
N ASP A 27 -13.57 -6.16 22.79
CA ASP A 27 -14.82 -6.81 22.39
C ASP A 27 -14.63 -7.95 21.36
N GLY A 28 -13.39 -8.28 20.99
CA GLY A 28 -13.05 -9.29 20.00
C GLY A 28 -13.26 -8.86 18.54
N ARG A 29 -13.71 -7.63 18.28
CA ARG A 29 -13.88 -7.11 16.92
C ARG A 29 -12.54 -6.64 16.35
N ILE A 30 -12.31 -6.95 15.08
CA ILE A 30 -11.20 -6.42 14.30
C ILE A 30 -11.62 -5.05 13.80
N ASN A 31 -10.81 -4.03 14.07
CA ASN A 31 -10.96 -2.74 13.43
C ASN A 31 -10.26 -2.78 12.07
N SER A 32 -11.00 -3.16 11.03
CA SER A 32 -10.48 -3.34 9.67
C SER A 32 -9.79 -2.09 9.13
N ALA A 33 -10.33 -0.90 9.39
CA ALA A 33 -9.73 0.37 8.97
C ALA A 33 -8.37 0.64 9.66
N ASN A 34 -8.24 0.31 10.95
CA ASN A 34 -6.95 0.40 11.63
C ASN A 34 -5.96 -0.64 11.12
N SER A 35 -6.41 -1.86 10.86
CA SER A 35 -5.57 -2.90 10.28
C SER A 35 -5.06 -2.54 8.89
N GLU A 36 -5.93 -2.01 8.04
CA GLU A 36 -5.61 -1.57 6.68
C GLU A 36 -4.58 -0.44 6.66
N SER A 37 -4.78 0.60 7.48
CA SER A 37 -3.80 1.70 7.60
C SER A 37 -2.41 1.24 8.11
N ILE A 38 -2.36 0.20 8.96
CA ILE A 38 -1.09 -0.42 9.40
C ILE A 38 -0.43 -1.16 8.24
N ILE A 39 -1.19 -1.95 7.48
CA ILE A 39 -0.68 -2.70 6.33
C ILE A 39 -0.15 -1.74 5.26
N ILE A 40 -0.91 -0.71 4.91
CA ILE A 40 -0.51 0.30 3.92
C ILE A 40 0.79 0.98 4.35
N LYS A 41 0.93 1.36 5.63
CA LYS A 41 2.18 1.92 6.16
C LYS A 41 3.34 0.93 6.08
N GLN A 42 3.13 -0.34 6.45
CA GLN A 42 4.18 -1.36 6.38
C GLN A 42 4.65 -1.63 4.95
N ILE A 43 3.75 -1.59 3.96
CA ILE A 43 4.12 -1.67 2.54
C ILE A 43 4.89 -0.42 2.11
N ALA A 44 4.39 0.77 2.46
CA ALA A 44 5.04 2.03 2.09
C ALA A 44 6.44 2.16 2.71
N ASP A 45 6.65 1.60 3.91
CA ASP A 45 7.94 1.60 4.59
C ASP A 45 8.91 0.51 4.11
N ASN A 46 8.44 -0.48 3.33
CA ASN A 46 9.25 -1.59 2.85
C ASN A 46 10.35 -1.15 1.87
N ASP A 47 11.57 -1.65 2.07
CA ASP A 47 12.73 -1.28 1.25
C ASP A 47 12.64 -1.78 -0.20
N GLU A 48 12.13 -3.00 -0.45
CA GLU A 48 11.92 -3.50 -1.81
C GLU A 48 10.91 -2.61 -2.56
N PHE A 49 9.86 -2.16 -1.86
CA PHE A 49 8.87 -1.24 -2.43
C PHE A 49 9.47 0.13 -2.78
N LYS A 50 10.22 0.74 -1.86
CA LYS A 50 10.91 2.01 -2.09
C LYS A 50 11.90 1.92 -3.26
N GLN A 51 12.65 0.82 -3.34
CA GLN A 51 13.59 0.57 -4.44
C GLN A 51 12.88 0.37 -5.77
N PHE A 52 11.77 -0.38 -5.79
CA PHE A 52 10.93 -0.55 -6.98
C PHE A 52 10.40 0.79 -7.48
N LEU A 53 9.88 1.64 -6.59
CA LEU A 53 9.38 2.96 -6.96
C LEU A 53 10.50 3.84 -7.53
N THR A 54 11.63 3.94 -6.81
CA THR A 54 12.80 4.73 -7.24
C THR A 54 13.33 4.29 -8.60
N LYS A 55 13.48 2.97 -8.82
CA LYS A 55 13.96 2.41 -10.09
C LYS A 55 13.08 2.77 -11.28
N ASN A 56 11.80 2.99 -11.04
CA ASN A 56 10.82 3.28 -12.08
C ASN A 56 10.38 4.74 -12.12
N ASN A 57 11.10 5.65 -11.43
CA ASN A 57 10.74 7.07 -11.29
C ASN A 57 9.29 7.27 -10.82
N LEU A 58 8.89 6.48 -9.82
CA LEU A 58 7.58 6.56 -9.20
C LEU A 58 7.67 7.09 -7.77
N ILE A 59 6.59 7.71 -7.32
CA ILE A 59 6.38 8.21 -5.97
C ILE A 59 5.04 7.65 -5.48
N ALA A 60 5.00 7.12 -4.26
CA ALA A 60 3.77 6.70 -3.62
C ALA A 60 3.35 7.71 -2.55
N LYS A 61 2.08 8.14 -2.60
CA LYS A 61 1.44 8.90 -1.53
C LYS A 61 0.56 7.95 -0.71
N ILE A 62 0.81 7.92 0.59
CA ILE A 62 -0.02 7.20 1.55
C ILE A 62 -1.31 8.02 1.78
N PRO A 63 -2.49 7.40 1.67
CA PRO A 63 -3.75 8.08 1.87
C PRO A 63 -3.93 8.55 3.33
N ASN A 64 -4.57 9.70 3.50
CA ASN A 64 -5.15 10.08 4.78
C ASN A 64 -6.50 9.37 5.00
N ILE A 65 -7.00 9.30 6.24
CA ILE A 65 -8.23 8.56 6.61
C ILE A 65 -9.53 8.99 5.89
N ARG A 66 -9.50 10.09 5.14
CA ARG A 66 -10.64 10.61 4.34
C ARG A 66 -10.46 10.40 2.84
N GLU A 67 -9.32 9.87 2.41
CA GLU A 67 -9.05 9.55 1.01
C GLU A 67 -9.55 8.13 0.74
N TRP A 68 -10.13 7.92 -0.44
CA TRP A 68 -10.90 6.72 -0.82
C TRP A 68 -10.09 5.73 -1.67
N TYR A 69 -8.76 5.83 -1.59
CA TYR A 69 -7.81 4.98 -2.30
C TYR A 69 -6.78 4.43 -1.31
N ASP A 70 -6.20 3.27 -1.62
CA ASP A 70 -5.22 2.60 -0.76
C ASP A 70 -3.80 3.09 -1.06
N PHE A 71 -3.51 3.31 -2.34
CA PHE A 71 -2.28 3.93 -2.81
C PHE A 71 -2.57 4.89 -3.96
N LEU A 72 -1.87 6.04 -3.93
CA LEU A 72 -1.72 6.90 -5.09
C LEU A 72 -0.27 6.83 -5.53
N ILE A 73 -0.02 6.23 -6.70
CA ILE A 73 1.32 6.14 -7.28
C ILE A 73 1.38 7.07 -8.49
N PHE A 74 2.41 7.90 -8.57
CA PHE A 74 2.58 8.86 -9.65
C PHE A 74 4.02 9.00 -10.10
N ASN A 75 4.21 9.45 -11.33
CA ASN A 75 5.51 9.85 -11.87
C ASN A 75 5.61 11.39 -11.94
N GLU A 76 6.75 11.91 -12.40
CA GLU A 76 6.99 13.36 -12.57
C GLU A 76 5.97 14.03 -13.52
N ASP A 77 5.39 13.28 -14.46
CA ASP A 77 4.37 13.77 -15.40
C ASP A 77 2.95 13.79 -14.80
N ASN A 78 2.80 13.55 -13.48
CA ASN A 78 1.51 13.43 -12.79
C ASN A 78 0.57 12.37 -13.41
N THR A 79 1.11 11.31 -14.01
CA THR A 79 0.29 10.15 -14.36
C THR A 79 -0.05 9.41 -13.07
N PHE A 80 -1.34 9.28 -12.76
CA PHE A 80 -1.81 8.71 -11.49
C PHE A 80 -2.27 7.26 -11.65
N PHE A 81 -1.90 6.43 -10.69
CA PHE A 81 -2.45 5.10 -10.50
C PHE A 81 -3.13 5.05 -9.14
N VAL A 82 -4.44 4.86 -9.18
CA VAL A 82 -5.27 4.66 -8.00
C VAL A 82 -5.45 3.16 -7.83
N LEU A 83 -4.96 2.64 -6.72
CA LEU A 83 -5.24 1.26 -6.32
C LEU A 83 -6.32 1.30 -5.23
N SER A 84 -7.44 0.66 -5.52
CA SER A 84 -8.54 0.42 -4.59
C SER A 84 -8.86 -1.06 -4.65
N THR A 85 -8.82 -1.75 -3.51
CA THR A 85 -9.19 -3.16 -3.39
C THR A 85 -10.69 -3.41 -3.40
#